data_AF-A0A1G6R3V3-F1
#
_entry.id   AF-A0A1G6R3V3-F1
#
_cell.length_a   1.000
_cell.length_b   1.000
_cell.length_c   1.000
_cell.angle_alpha   90.00
_cell.angle_beta   90.00
_cell.angle_gamma   90.00
#
_symmetry.space_group_name_H-M   'P 1'
#
loop_
_entity.id
_entity.type
_entity.pdbx_description
1 polymer ?
#
loop_
_entity_poly.entity_id
_entity_poly.type
_entity_poly.pdbx_seq_one_letter_code
_entity_poly.pdbx_strand_id
1 'polypeptide(L)'
;MRGKEAIGGRLHLTNLRLVFRSHAVNRVRGTFSVFLPCVEEVRSTSSGITRRVTMSTAGQDFTFVVWGVPQLIDTVDRYRAGFDDAHLPEVAAHVLAEPWKAGDGLRRSGRHEPLGAGPDSAYSRGGDFAAIAADLARGIDPRSARTEVAGVLQVVDLLTRAAGTLPPRS
;
A
#
# COMPACT_ATOMS: atom_id res chain seq x y z
N MET A 1 -20.42 7.55 -10.92
CA MET A 1 -20.11 6.89 -9.63
C MET A 1 -20.94 7.56 -8.54
N ARG A 2 -22.10 6.99 -8.15
CA ARG A 2 -22.84 7.53 -7.00
C ARG A 2 -22.14 7.06 -5.71
N GLY A 3 -21.80 8.01 -4.84
CA GLY A 3 -21.22 7.73 -3.51
C GLY A 3 -19.71 7.49 -3.44
N LYS A 4 -18.94 7.64 -4.52
CA LYS A 4 -17.46 7.60 -4.49
C LYS A 4 -16.89 8.99 -4.79
N GLU A 5 -16.20 9.59 -3.83
CA GLU A 5 -15.46 10.85 -4.02
C GLU A 5 -14.14 10.54 -4.72
N ALA A 6 -13.94 11.07 -5.92
CA ALA A 6 -12.65 10.98 -6.60
C ALA A 6 -11.71 12.05 -6.02
N ILE A 7 -10.56 11.62 -5.50
CA ILE A 7 -9.58 12.50 -4.89
C ILE A 7 -8.50 12.80 -5.94
N GLY A 8 -8.40 14.06 -6.35
CA GLY A 8 -7.36 14.50 -7.28
C GLY A 8 -5.98 14.51 -6.63
N GLY A 9 -4.93 14.13 -7.34
CA GLY A 9 -3.58 14.10 -6.80
C GLY A 9 -2.54 13.68 -7.80
N ARG A 10 -1.32 13.45 -7.29
CA ARG A 10 -0.21 12.93 -8.07
C ARG A 10 0.05 11.48 -7.70
N LEU A 11 0.31 10.67 -8.73
CA LEU A 11 0.71 9.28 -8.60
C LEU A 11 2.19 9.18 -8.96
N HIS A 12 3.00 8.69 -8.04
CA HIS A 12 4.43 8.51 -8.21
C HIS A 12 4.74 7.02 -8.20
N LEU A 13 5.43 6.52 -9.22
CA LEU A 13 5.98 5.16 -9.21
C LEU A 13 7.45 5.23 -8.80
N THR A 14 7.82 4.44 -7.81
CA THR A 14 9.21 4.22 -7.37
C THR A 14 9.60 2.77 -7.64
N ASN A 15 10.86 2.41 -7.36
CA ASN A 15 11.30 1.02 -7.47
C ASN A 15 10.60 0.09 -6.47
N LEU A 16 10.06 0.58 -5.33
CA LEU A 16 9.44 -0.25 -4.28
C LEU A 16 7.93 -0.10 -4.14
N ARG A 17 7.39 1.06 -4.51
CA ARG A 17 5.98 1.40 -4.27
C ARG A 17 5.43 2.41 -5.25
N LEU A 18 4.13 2.36 -5.43
CA LEU A 18 3.31 3.44 -5.95
C LEU A 18 2.92 4.36 -4.78
N VAL A 19 3.03 5.67 -4.95
CA VAL A 19 2.66 6.66 -3.93
C VAL A 19 1.66 7.63 -4.52
N PHE A 20 0.46 7.66 -3.95
CA PHE A 20 -0.51 8.70 -4.24
C PHE A 20 -0.41 9.81 -3.21
N ARG A 21 -0.34 11.05 -3.68
CA ARG A 21 -0.42 12.25 -2.85
C ARG A 21 -1.56 13.13 -3.32
N SER A 22 -2.55 13.36 -2.45
CA SER A 22 -3.66 14.26 -2.74
C SER A 22 -3.19 15.71 -2.92
N HIS A 23 -3.90 16.50 -3.74
CA HIS A 23 -3.64 17.95 -3.80
C HIS A 23 -4.00 18.66 -2.49
N ALA A 24 -3.26 19.74 -2.20
CA ALA A 24 -3.45 20.53 -0.99
C ALA A 24 -4.85 21.20 -0.91
N VAL A 25 -5.51 21.42 -2.04
CA VAL A 25 -6.84 22.04 -2.08
C VAL A 25 -7.98 21.05 -1.83
N ASN A 26 -7.70 19.75 -1.75
CA ASN A 26 -8.75 18.76 -1.53
C ASN A 26 -9.30 18.83 -0.10
N ARG A 27 -10.60 18.51 0.03
CA ARG A 27 -11.28 18.34 1.32
C ARG A 27 -10.72 17.14 2.10
N VAL A 28 -10.47 16.04 1.39
CA VAL A 28 -9.81 14.83 1.88
C VAL A 28 -8.35 14.85 1.40
N ARG A 29 -7.41 14.81 2.35
CA ARG A 29 -5.98 14.94 2.10
C ARG A 29 -5.22 13.76 2.66
N GLY A 30 -4.06 13.46 2.09
CA GLY A 30 -3.15 12.47 2.62
C GLY A 30 -2.25 11.89 1.55
N THR A 31 -1.43 10.96 2.01
CA THR A 31 -0.55 10.15 1.19
C THR A 31 -0.88 8.69 1.47
N PHE A 32 -0.98 7.89 0.42
CA PHE A 32 -1.09 6.45 0.57
C PHE A 32 -0.13 5.75 -0.39
N SER A 33 0.38 4.60 0.04
CA SER A 33 1.28 3.79 -0.76
C SER A 33 0.64 2.45 -1.13
N VAL A 34 1.01 1.97 -2.31
CA VAL A 34 0.81 0.58 -2.73
C VAL A 34 2.18 -0.04 -2.94
N PHE A 35 2.58 -1.00 -2.09
CA PHE A 35 3.88 -1.66 -2.22
C PHE A 35 3.85 -2.63 -3.40
N LEU A 36 4.81 -2.50 -4.33
CA LEU A 36 4.84 -3.31 -5.55
C LEU A 36 4.90 -4.82 -5.28
N PRO A 37 5.62 -5.32 -4.26
CA PRO A 37 5.59 -6.75 -3.90
C PRO A 37 4.21 -7.26 -3.50
N CYS A 38 3.36 -6.40 -2.92
CA CYS A 38 2.01 -6.77 -2.48
C CYS A 38 1.00 -6.79 -3.65
N VAL A 39 1.35 -6.25 -4.81
CA VAL A 39 0.46 -6.20 -5.98
C VAL A 39 0.36 -7.59 -6.62
N GLU A 40 -0.85 -8.12 -6.69
CA GLU A 40 -1.23 -9.41 -7.31
C GLU A 40 -1.54 -9.24 -8.79
N GLU A 41 -2.27 -8.20 -9.13
CA GLU A 41 -2.71 -7.95 -10.49
C GLU A 41 -2.76 -6.46 -10.74
N VAL A 42 -2.39 -6.07 -11.96
CA VAL A 42 -2.66 -4.72 -12.48
C VAL A 42 -3.39 -4.88 -13.79
N ARG A 43 -4.60 -4.33 -13.88
CA ARG A 43 -5.41 -4.42 -15.11
C ARG A 43 -6.03 -3.09 -15.48
N SER A 44 -6.18 -2.88 -16.79
CA SER A 44 -7.00 -1.79 -17.30
C SER A 44 -8.47 -2.08 -16.99
N THR A 45 -9.13 -1.14 -16.31
CA THR A 45 -10.58 -1.16 -16.04
C THR A 45 -11.26 0.07 -16.64
N SER A 46 -10.66 0.57 -17.72
CA SER A 46 -11.14 1.71 -18.50
C SER A 46 -12.53 1.43 -19.09
N SER A 47 -13.37 2.45 -19.18
CA SER A 47 -14.72 2.34 -19.75
C SER A 47 -15.14 3.65 -20.41
N GLY A 48 -15.55 3.58 -21.67
CA GLY A 48 -15.81 4.77 -22.49
C GLY A 48 -14.60 5.70 -22.53
N ILE A 49 -14.81 6.97 -22.17
CA ILE A 49 -13.76 7.99 -22.09
C ILE A 49 -12.93 7.91 -20.79
N THR A 50 -13.38 7.15 -19.80
CA THR A 50 -12.69 7.09 -18.50
C THR A 50 -11.52 6.12 -18.59
N ARG A 51 -10.29 6.64 -18.46
CA ARG A 51 -9.07 5.85 -18.40
C ARG A 51 -8.79 5.44 -16.96
N ARG A 52 -8.79 4.14 -16.70
CA ARG A 52 -8.73 3.59 -15.35
C ARG A 52 -7.86 2.35 -15.31
N VAL A 53 -7.13 2.21 -14.21
CA VAL A 53 -6.38 1.02 -13.83
C VAL A 53 -6.84 0.57 -12.45
N THR A 54 -6.93 -0.74 -12.25
CA THR A 54 -7.15 -1.36 -10.95
C THR A 54 -5.93 -2.19 -10.59
N MET A 55 -5.40 -1.95 -9.39
CA MET A 55 -4.32 -2.71 -8.78
C MET A 55 -4.91 -3.52 -7.63
N SER A 56 -4.83 -4.83 -7.74
CA SER A 56 -5.30 -5.76 -6.71
C SER A 56 -4.13 -6.19 -5.84
N THR A 57 -4.39 -6.26 -4.54
CA THR A 57 -3.52 -6.84 -3.51
C THR A 57 -4.36 -7.86 -2.75
N ALA A 58 -3.73 -8.70 -1.91
CA ALA A 58 -4.43 -9.76 -1.17
C ALA A 58 -5.67 -9.28 -0.40
N GLY A 59 -5.66 -8.03 0.10
CA GLY A 59 -6.75 -7.48 0.91
C GLY A 59 -7.65 -6.45 0.23
N GLN A 60 -7.29 -5.93 -0.95
CA GLN A 60 -7.97 -4.75 -1.50
C GLN A 60 -7.63 -4.43 -2.96
N ASP A 61 -8.57 -3.73 -3.59
CA ASP A 61 -8.43 -3.12 -4.91
C ASP A 61 -8.23 -1.60 -4.82
N PHE A 62 -7.12 -1.12 -5.39
CA PHE A 62 -6.87 0.30 -5.62
C PHE A 62 -7.23 0.67 -7.04
N THR A 63 -8.09 1.68 -7.20
CA THR A 63 -8.53 2.14 -8.51
C THR A 63 -8.04 3.55 -8.76
N PHE A 64 -7.30 3.74 -9.85
CA PHE A 64 -6.77 5.04 -10.26
C PHE A 64 -7.34 5.44 -11.61
N VAL A 65 -7.73 6.72 -11.73
CA VAL A 65 -8.08 7.34 -13.01
C VAL A 65 -6.84 8.10 -13.47
N VAL A 66 -6.18 7.58 -14.51
CA VAL A 66 -4.90 8.10 -15.01
C VAL A 66 -4.88 8.02 -16.53
N TRP A 67 -4.24 9.01 -17.15
CA TRP A 67 -3.87 8.93 -18.56
C TRP A 67 -2.59 8.09 -18.69
N GLY A 68 -2.43 7.37 -19.81
CA GLY A 68 -1.27 6.48 -20.01
C GLY A 68 -1.37 5.13 -19.30
N VAL A 69 -2.58 4.56 -19.18
CA VAL A 69 -2.80 3.23 -18.56
C VAL A 69 -1.84 2.15 -19.08
N PRO A 70 -1.60 1.99 -20.41
CA PRO A 70 -0.66 0.97 -20.89
C PRO A 70 0.75 1.14 -20.32
N GLN A 71 1.31 2.35 -20.40
CA GLN A 71 2.65 2.64 -19.88
C GLN A 71 2.76 2.40 -18.38
N LEU A 72 1.72 2.73 -17.61
CA LEU A 72 1.71 2.47 -16.17
C LEU A 72 1.73 0.97 -15.87
N ILE A 73 0.90 0.18 -16.56
CA ILE A 73 0.86 -1.28 -16.40
C ILE A 73 2.24 -1.86 -16.73
N ASP A 74 2.78 -1.55 -17.91
CA ASP A 74 4.08 -2.07 -18.36
C ASP A 74 5.22 -1.73 -17.38
N THR A 75 5.21 -0.51 -16.82
CA THR A 75 6.24 -0.08 -15.88
C THR A 75 6.09 -0.78 -14.54
N VAL A 76 4.86 -0.95 -14.04
CA VAL A 76 4.60 -1.67 -12.80
C VAL A 76 4.97 -3.14 -12.94
N ASP A 77 4.56 -3.80 -14.02
CA ASP A 77 4.88 -5.21 -14.24
C ASP A 77 6.38 -5.44 -14.40
N ARG A 78 7.10 -4.52 -15.03
CA ARG A 78 8.57 -4.58 -15.11
C ARG A 78 9.23 -4.51 -13.73
N TYR A 79 8.79 -3.61 -12.85
CA TYR A 79 9.34 -3.54 -11.50
C TYR A 79 8.90 -4.74 -10.65
N ARG A 80 7.66 -5.21 -10.82
CA ARG A 80 7.13 -6.40 -10.14
C ARG A 80 7.91 -7.66 -10.48
N ALA A 81 8.24 -7.87 -11.75
CA ALA A 81 9.05 -8.99 -12.20
C ALA A 81 10.48 -9.00 -11.62
N GLY A 82 10.96 -7.85 -11.11
CA GLY A 82 12.23 -7.76 -10.41
C GLY A 82 12.18 -8.14 -8.93
N PHE A 83 10.99 -8.33 -8.35
CA PHE A 83 10.85 -8.83 -6.98
C PHE A 83 10.80 -10.36 -6.98
N ASP A 84 11.91 -10.97 -6.63
CA ASP A 84 11.93 -12.37 -6.20
C ASP A 84 11.63 -12.44 -4.69
N ASP A 85 11.05 -13.56 -4.23
CA ASP A 85 10.72 -13.78 -2.82
C ASP A 85 11.97 -13.69 -1.92
N ALA A 86 13.15 -13.96 -2.48
CA ALA A 86 14.45 -13.76 -1.84
C ALA A 86 14.72 -12.31 -1.40
N HIS A 87 14.11 -11.31 -2.05
CA HIS A 87 14.29 -9.88 -1.73
C HIS A 87 13.24 -9.35 -0.74
N LEU A 88 12.19 -10.12 -0.44
CA LEU A 88 11.12 -9.69 0.46
C LEU A 88 11.60 -9.38 1.89
N PRO A 89 12.54 -10.14 2.50
CA PRO A 89 13.12 -9.78 3.79
C PRO A 89 13.75 -8.38 3.83
N GLU A 90 14.45 -7.99 2.77
CA GLU A 90 15.08 -6.67 2.67
C GLU A 90 14.03 -5.57 2.54
N VAL A 91 13.03 -5.76 1.67
CA VAL A 91 11.93 -4.81 1.52
C VAL A 91 11.13 -4.68 2.82
N ALA A 92 10.85 -5.79 3.49
CA ALA A 92 10.19 -5.81 4.80
C ALA A 92 10.98 -5.02 5.84
N ALA A 93 12.30 -5.22 5.91
CA ALA A 93 13.16 -4.47 6.81
C ALA A 93 13.13 -2.95 6.52
N HIS A 94 13.16 -2.55 5.25
CA HIS A 94 13.03 -1.13 4.87
C HIS A 94 11.68 -0.52 5.21
N VAL A 95 10.59 -1.27 5.00
CA VAL A 95 9.23 -0.82 5.39
C VAL A 95 9.11 -0.68 6.90
N LEU A 96 9.66 -1.62 7.66
CA LEU A 96 9.71 -1.54 9.11
C LEU A 96 10.60 -0.42 9.60
N ALA A 97 11.70 -0.08 8.93
CA ALA A 97 12.56 1.04 9.33
C ALA A 97 11.89 2.41 9.11
N GLU A 98 10.97 2.51 8.15
CA GLU A 98 10.29 3.75 7.80
C GLU A 98 8.78 3.54 7.66
N PRO A 99 8.06 3.18 8.74
CA PRO A 99 6.66 2.76 8.69
C PRO A 99 5.72 3.85 8.18
N TRP A 100 6.08 5.13 8.34
CA TRP A 100 5.36 6.26 7.75
C TRP A 100 5.30 6.22 6.22
N LYS A 101 6.14 5.40 5.56
CA LYS A 101 6.07 5.16 4.10
C LYS A 101 4.86 4.31 3.69
N ALA A 102 4.17 3.60 4.58
CA ALA A 102 2.85 3.05 4.24
C ALA A 102 1.85 4.18 3.87
N GLY A 103 2.10 5.38 4.39
CA GLY A 103 1.31 6.59 4.21
C GLY A 103 0.48 6.90 5.45
N ASP A 104 0.09 8.17 5.61
CA ASP A 104 -0.73 8.64 6.74
C ASP A 104 -2.23 8.30 6.57
N GLY A 105 -2.59 7.65 5.46
CA GLY A 105 -3.98 7.43 5.03
C GLY A 105 -4.61 8.71 4.46
N LEU A 106 -5.89 8.61 4.05
CA LEU A 106 -6.66 9.76 3.57
C LEU A 106 -7.56 10.30 4.69
N ARG A 107 -7.31 11.53 5.11
CA ARG A 107 -7.95 12.19 6.26
C ARG A 107 -8.75 13.41 5.80
N ARG A 108 -9.92 13.63 6.42
CA ARG A 108 -10.62 14.92 6.25
C ARG A 108 -9.81 16.00 6.97
N SER A 109 -9.58 17.13 6.29
CA SER A 109 -8.91 18.28 6.89
C SER A 109 -9.60 18.66 8.21
N GLY A 110 -8.88 18.54 9.34
CA GLY A 110 -9.40 18.84 10.68
C GLY A 110 -9.13 17.81 11.79
N ARG A 111 -8.67 16.59 11.48
CA ARG A 111 -8.21 15.63 12.51
C ARG A 111 -6.77 15.18 12.26
N HIS A 112 -5.87 15.69 13.10
CA HIS A 112 -4.59 15.04 13.36
C HIS A 112 -4.86 13.93 14.38
N GLU A 113 -5.09 12.72 13.91
CA GLU A 113 -4.87 11.52 14.73
C GLU A 113 -3.63 10.86 14.15
N PRO A 114 -2.45 10.96 14.76
CA PRO A 114 -1.31 10.16 14.32
C PRO A 114 -1.76 8.71 14.19
N LEU A 115 -1.21 7.97 13.22
CA LEU A 115 -1.16 6.51 13.34
C LEU A 115 -0.77 6.23 14.80
N GLY A 116 -1.68 5.59 15.53
CA GLY A 116 -1.59 5.44 16.98
C GLY A 116 -0.21 4.94 17.37
N ALA A 117 0.29 5.46 18.49
CA ALA A 117 1.56 5.06 19.07
C ALA A 117 1.74 3.53 19.09
N GLY A 118 2.83 3.05 18.50
CA GLY A 118 3.24 1.65 18.45
C GLY A 118 3.86 1.32 17.09
N PRO A 119 5.20 1.40 16.96
CA PRO A 119 6.03 0.32 17.50
C PRO A 119 7.42 0.81 17.97
N ASP A 120 7.50 1.63 19.03
CA ASP A 120 8.81 1.92 19.65
C ASP A 120 9.43 0.69 20.33
N SER A 121 8.65 -0.37 20.59
CA SER A 121 9.10 -1.57 21.29
C SER A 121 9.46 -2.78 20.41
N ALA A 122 9.34 -2.69 19.08
CA ALA A 122 9.61 -3.82 18.18
C ALA A 122 11.05 -3.86 17.65
N TYR A 123 11.82 -2.77 17.78
CA TYR A 123 13.16 -2.64 17.19
C TYR A 123 14.28 -3.40 17.91
N SER A 124 13.98 -4.17 18.95
CA SER A 124 14.99 -4.91 19.73
C SER A 124 14.94 -6.44 19.56
N ARG A 125 14.02 -6.97 18.75
CA ARG A 125 13.98 -8.41 18.43
C ARG A 125 14.40 -8.62 16.99
N GLY A 126 15.55 -9.27 16.80
CA GLY A 126 15.96 -9.73 15.48
C GLY A 126 14.84 -10.50 14.79
N GLY A 127 14.41 -9.99 13.63
CA GLY A 127 14.00 -10.79 12.47
C GLY A 127 12.77 -11.68 12.54
N ASP A 128 11.91 -11.63 13.56
CA ASP A 128 10.67 -12.43 13.54
C ASP A 128 9.53 -11.67 12.84
N PHE A 129 9.59 -11.66 11.50
CA PHE A 129 8.57 -11.03 10.67
C PHE A 129 7.17 -11.62 10.92
N ALA A 130 7.07 -12.92 11.25
CA ALA A 130 5.79 -13.57 11.53
C ALA A 130 5.15 -13.04 12.82
N ALA A 131 5.93 -12.90 13.89
CA ALA A 131 5.44 -12.32 15.14
C ALA A 131 5.01 -10.85 14.97
N ILE A 132 5.78 -10.06 14.20
CA ILE A 132 5.44 -8.66 13.92
C ILE A 132 4.16 -8.57 13.09
N ALA A 133 4.01 -9.41 12.06
CA ALA A 133 2.80 -9.47 11.25
C ALA A 133 1.56 -9.80 12.10
N ALA A 134 1.68 -10.79 12.99
CA ALA A 134 0.60 -11.19 13.89
C ALA A 134 0.23 -10.08 14.88
N ASP A 135 1.20 -9.33 15.38
CA ASP A 135 0.96 -8.22 16.29
C ASP A 135 0.24 -7.06 15.59
N LEU A 136 0.73 -6.66 14.41
CA LEU A 136 0.09 -5.64 13.58
C LEU A 136 -1.35 -6.02 13.21
N ALA A 137 -1.58 -7.27 12.83
CA ALA A 137 -2.91 -7.77 12.48
C ALA A 137 -3.90 -7.70 13.67
N ARG A 138 -3.44 -8.04 14.88
CA ARG A 138 -4.25 -7.93 16.11
C ARG A 138 -4.53 -6.47 16.51
N GLY A 139 -3.63 -5.56 16.16
CA GLY A 139 -3.76 -4.13 16.45
C GLY A 139 -4.70 -3.36 15.51
N ILE A 140 -5.23 -3.98 14.44
CA ILE A 140 -6.14 -3.31 13.51
C ILE A 140 -7.46 -2.99 14.24
N ASP A 141 -7.72 -1.71 14.50
CA ASP A 141 -9.02 -1.24 15.00
C ASP A 141 -10.05 -1.26 13.86
N PRO A 142 -11.18 -1.99 13.99
CA PRO A 142 -12.27 -1.97 13.01
C PRO A 142 -12.86 -0.58 12.73
N ARG A 143 -12.62 0.40 13.61
CA ARG A 143 -13.08 1.79 13.49
C ARG A 143 -12.13 2.66 12.66
N SER A 144 -10.91 2.21 12.39
CA SER A 144 -9.92 2.96 11.61
C SER A 144 -10.41 3.21 10.17
N ALA A 145 -9.86 4.24 9.54
CA ALA A 145 -10.20 4.56 8.17
C ALA A 145 -9.78 3.40 7.24
N ARG A 146 -10.61 3.07 6.24
CA ARG A 146 -10.31 1.98 5.28
C ARG A 146 -8.93 2.11 4.64
N THR A 147 -8.47 3.33 4.37
CA THR A 147 -7.15 3.60 3.77
C THR A 147 -5.99 3.42 4.73
N GLU A 148 -6.24 3.50 6.03
CA GLU A 148 -5.26 3.23 7.08
C GLU A 148 -5.14 1.72 7.29
N VAL A 149 -6.28 1.02 7.42
CA VAL A 149 -6.35 -0.45 7.44
C VAL A 149 -5.68 -1.03 6.20
N ALA A 150 -5.94 -0.45 5.03
CA ALA A 150 -5.28 -0.78 3.78
C ALA A 150 -3.75 -0.67 3.83
N GLY A 151 -3.20 0.35 4.49
CA GLY A 151 -1.76 0.50 4.66
C GLY A 151 -1.20 -0.62 5.53
N VAL A 152 -1.84 -0.86 6.67
CA VAL A 152 -1.43 -1.90 7.63
C VAL A 152 -1.52 -3.30 7.03
N LEU A 153 -2.60 -3.63 6.31
CA LEU A 153 -2.78 -4.94 5.67
C LEU A 153 -1.69 -5.26 4.64
N GLN A 154 -1.19 -4.26 3.91
CA GLN A 154 -0.07 -4.47 3.00
C GLN A 154 1.23 -4.78 3.74
N VAL A 155 1.47 -4.12 4.87
CA VAL A 155 2.64 -4.39 5.71
C VAL A 155 2.54 -5.79 6.31
N VAL A 156 1.36 -6.20 6.79
CA VAL A 156 1.10 -7.56 7.30
C VAL A 156 1.36 -8.60 6.21
N ASP A 157 0.83 -8.42 5.00
CA ASP A 157 1.07 -9.32 3.85
C ASP A 157 2.57 -9.41 3.52
N LEU A 158 3.26 -8.27 3.41
CA LEU A 158 4.70 -8.23 3.13
C LEU A 158 5.52 -9.00 4.18
N LEU A 159 5.23 -8.78 5.47
CA LEU A 159 5.94 -9.44 6.57
C LEU A 159 5.66 -10.94 6.61
N THR A 160 4.40 -11.33 6.38
CA THR A 160 3.99 -12.74 6.34
C THR A 160 4.73 -13.48 5.21
N ARG A 161 4.87 -12.84 4.05
CA ARG A 161 5.65 -13.39 2.92
C ARG A 161 7.14 -13.43 3.19
N ALA A 162 7.70 -12.36 3.74
CA ALA A 162 9.11 -12.29 4.12
C ALA A 162 9.50 -13.35 5.17
N ALA A 163 8.56 -13.76 6.02
CA ALA A 163 8.73 -14.87 6.95
C ALA A 163 8.73 -16.27 6.29
N GLY A 164 8.46 -16.37 4.98
CA GLY A 164 8.28 -17.64 4.28
C GLY A 164 6.99 -18.39 4.66
N THR A 165 6.04 -17.70 5.31
CA THR A 165 4.81 -18.33 5.80
C THR A 165 3.69 -18.38 4.76
N LEU A 166 3.88 -17.71 3.61
CA LEU A 166 3.04 -17.81 2.42
C LEU A 166 3.83 -18.49 1.29
N PRO A 167 3.18 -19.30 0.45
CA PRO A 167 3.84 -19.94 -0.69
C PRO A 167 4.38 -18.89 -1.68
N PRO A 168 5.51 -19.19 -2.37
CA PRO A 168 6.06 -18.31 -3.38
C PRO A 168 5.07 -18.10 -4.52
N ARG A 169 5.05 -16.90 -5.12
CA ARG A 169 4.16 -16.64 -6.25
C ARG A 169 4.69 -17.35 -7.51
N SER A 170 3.78 -18.01 -8.23
CA SER A 170 3.99 -18.59 -9.57
C SER A 170 3.97 -17.53 -10.66
#